data_AF-A0A7J8W9D0-F1
#
_entry.id   AF-A0A7J8W9D0-F1
#
_cell.length_a   1.000
_cell.length_b   1.000
_cell.length_c   1.000
_cell.angle_alpha   90.00
_cell.angle_beta   90.00
_cell.angle_gamma   90.00
#
_symmetry.space_group_name_H-M   'P 1'
#
loop_
_entity.id
_entity.type
_entity.pdbx_description
1 polymer ?
#
loop_
_entity_poly.entity_id
_entity_poly.type
_entity_poly.pdbx_seq_one_letter_code
_entity_poly.pdbx_strand_id
1 'polypeptide(L)'
;MGPLISKIHPSANLDLDCCVREMVNSDDSWNLDLFRAWVPEVIINRIVIIPPPHPNFGSDRIIWTQSASGVFSVRSAYWYLKENSWNPQEDYWKIVWKYRGPQRVRVFLWLAFNQKLLTNSERARRGIYHCSSCSICGHDIEDLVHVLRDCPSAQDVWRLDYSLMWSCLFGLVTWRIWKNRNLFIFQHISWTATEVVKVSCCWGRHYTYHTGDHFKSKQGSSLMINSADNWVFLFTDGAVARDSGYAATGRVAQDRDGNWIVGFNRFLGMCSPFEAKVWAILDGILILLNKGYKRITIMTDNLEVAQILSDMDLEDSGITVLRRTLRILHLEGEWRIKHIPRNQNLVADRLAKL
;
A
#
# COMPACT_ATOMS: atom_id res chain seq x y z
N MET A 1 37.03 -15.01 -11.95
CA MET A 1 36.71 -15.23 -13.37
C MET A 1 35.20 -15.30 -13.66
N GLY A 2 34.33 -15.25 -12.63
CA GLY A 2 32.91 -15.59 -12.84
C GLY A 2 32.74 -17.09 -13.09
N PRO A 3 31.51 -17.58 -13.29
CA PRO A 3 31.29 -18.98 -13.65
C PRO A 3 31.80 -19.24 -15.07
N LEU A 4 32.53 -20.35 -15.26
CA LEU A 4 33.10 -20.75 -16.56
C LEU A 4 32.05 -20.80 -17.66
N ILE A 5 30.82 -21.18 -17.32
CA ILE A 5 29.66 -21.21 -18.23
C ILE A 5 29.41 -19.88 -18.97
N SER A 6 29.76 -18.75 -18.36
CA SER A 6 29.62 -17.42 -18.98
C SER A 6 30.70 -17.09 -20.02
N LYS A 7 31.68 -17.99 -20.21
CA LYS A 7 32.88 -17.79 -21.04
C LYS A 7 33.04 -18.87 -22.11
N ILE A 8 32.05 -19.74 -22.26
CA ILE A 8 32.08 -20.85 -23.21
C ILE A 8 31.79 -20.35 -24.63
N HIS A 9 32.39 -21.00 -25.63
CA HIS A 9 32.07 -20.75 -27.03
C HIS A 9 30.58 -21.04 -27.32
N PRO A 10 29.85 -20.18 -28.06
CA PRO A 10 28.43 -20.39 -28.35
C PRO A 10 28.10 -21.73 -29.05
N SER A 11 29.10 -22.31 -29.72
CA SER A 11 29.00 -23.56 -30.47
C SER A 11 29.51 -24.79 -29.71
N ALA A 12 30.00 -24.63 -28.48
CA ALA A 12 30.51 -25.75 -27.69
C ALA A 12 29.35 -26.55 -27.11
N ASN A 13 29.40 -27.88 -27.26
CA ASN A 13 28.45 -28.79 -26.63
C ASN A 13 28.95 -29.08 -25.20
N LEU A 14 28.40 -28.35 -24.23
CA LEU A 14 28.77 -28.47 -22.84
C LEU A 14 27.97 -29.57 -22.15
N ASP A 15 28.67 -30.50 -21.51
CA ASP A 15 28.07 -31.36 -20.50
C ASP A 15 27.97 -30.59 -19.18
N LEU A 16 26.74 -30.29 -18.75
CA LEU A 16 26.46 -29.54 -17.52
C LEU A 16 26.62 -30.38 -16.26
N ASP A 17 26.63 -31.71 -16.39
CA ASP A 17 26.78 -32.63 -15.27
C ASP A 17 28.26 -33.02 -15.03
N CYS A 18 29.16 -32.53 -15.89
CA CYS A 18 30.58 -32.83 -15.82
C CYS A 18 31.23 -32.24 -14.56
N CYS A 19 31.97 -33.09 -13.84
CA CYS A 19 32.65 -32.73 -12.60
C CYS A 19 34.06 -32.16 -12.86
N VAL A 20 34.59 -31.38 -11.93
CA VAL A 20 35.96 -30.83 -11.98
C VAL A 20 36.99 -31.96 -12.04
N ARG A 21 36.75 -33.09 -11.36
CA ARG A 21 37.62 -34.27 -11.47
C ARG A 21 37.76 -34.80 -12.90
N GLU A 22 36.72 -34.69 -13.71
CA GLU A 22 36.71 -35.18 -15.10
C GLU A 22 37.48 -34.23 -16.04
N MET A 23 37.83 -33.04 -15.55
CA MET A 23 38.67 -32.06 -16.25
C MET A 23 40.17 -32.31 -16.07
N VAL A 24 40.56 -33.41 -15.41
CA VAL A 24 41.94 -33.77 -15.11
C VAL A 24 42.29 -35.07 -15.83
N ASN A 25 43.48 -35.11 -16.41
CA ASN A 25 44.05 -36.29 -17.05
C ASN A 25 44.46 -37.35 -16.01
N SER A 26 44.78 -38.56 -16.48
CA SER A 26 45.26 -39.65 -15.61
C SER A 26 46.62 -39.40 -14.95
N ASP A 27 47.37 -38.40 -15.41
CA ASP A 27 48.66 -37.96 -14.84
C ASP A 27 48.50 -36.80 -13.85
N ASP A 28 47.27 -36.55 -13.37
CA ASP A 28 46.90 -35.45 -12.48
C ASP A 28 47.13 -34.04 -13.07
N SER A 29 47.32 -33.91 -14.39
CA SER A 29 47.41 -32.63 -15.10
C SER A 29 46.04 -32.15 -15.61
N TRP A 30 45.85 -30.85 -15.82
CA TRP A 30 44.61 -30.35 -16.46
C TRP A 30 44.45 -30.92 -17.87
N ASN A 31 43.23 -31.34 -18.23
CA ASN A 31 42.87 -31.72 -19.58
C ASN A 31 42.70 -30.48 -20.47
N LEU A 32 43.81 -29.97 -21.02
CA LEU A 32 43.83 -28.75 -21.82
C LEU A 32 43.06 -28.88 -23.13
N ASP A 33 43.00 -30.07 -23.72
CA ASP A 33 42.29 -30.29 -24.98
C ASP A 33 40.78 -30.18 -24.79
N LEU A 34 40.26 -30.64 -23.65
CA LEU A 34 38.88 -30.43 -23.25
C LEU A 34 38.58 -28.94 -23.03
N PHE A 35 39.46 -28.21 -22.34
CA PHE A 35 39.28 -26.76 -22.15
C PHE A 35 39.32 -25.97 -23.45
N ARG A 36 40.19 -26.33 -24.41
CA ARG A 36 40.27 -25.70 -25.74
C ARG A 36 38.99 -25.89 -26.56
N ALA A 37 38.26 -26.98 -26.35
CA ALA A 37 36.98 -27.20 -27.00
C ALA A 37 35.88 -26.25 -26.46
N TRP A 38 36.02 -25.77 -25.22
CA TRP A 38 34.95 -25.07 -24.51
C TRP A 38 35.19 -23.59 -24.32
N VAL A 39 36.41 -23.16 -23.98
CA VAL A 39 36.70 -21.78 -23.60
C VAL A 39 37.89 -21.20 -24.38
N PRO A 40 37.93 -19.87 -24.57
CA PRO A 40 39.05 -19.22 -25.26
C PRO A 40 40.39 -19.39 -24.53
N GLU A 41 41.50 -19.36 -25.28
CA GLU A 41 42.88 -19.53 -24.76
C GLU A 41 43.21 -18.59 -23.58
N VAL A 42 42.65 -17.37 -23.58
CA VAL A 42 42.81 -16.40 -22.49
C VAL A 42 42.28 -16.92 -21.15
N ILE A 43 41.22 -17.74 -21.17
CA ILE A 43 40.66 -18.37 -19.98
C ILE A 43 41.51 -19.58 -19.57
N ILE A 44 41.98 -20.37 -20.52
CA ILE A 44 42.85 -21.53 -20.29
C ILE A 44 44.12 -21.11 -19.56
N ASN A 45 44.77 -20.03 -20.01
CA ASN A 45 45.96 -19.48 -19.35
C ASN A 45 45.73 -19.10 -17.89
N ARG A 46 44.48 -18.81 -17.48
CA ARG A 46 44.14 -18.53 -16.08
C ARG A 46 43.81 -19.80 -15.30
N ILE A 47 43.29 -20.84 -15.96
CA ILE A 47 43.03 -22.16 -15.35
C ILE A 47 44.35 -22.87 -15.04
N VAL A 48 45.32 -22.84 -15.97
CA VAL A 48 46.62 -23.54 -15.83
C VAL A 48 47.43 -23.05 -14.61
N ILE A 49 47.20 -21.82 -14.17
CA ILE A 49 47.85 -21.24 -12.98
C ILE A 49 47.26 -21.83 -11.67
N ILE A 50 46.06 -22.37 -11.72
CA ILE A 50 45.41 -23.04 -10.60
C ILE A 50 45.90 -24.50 -10.62
N PRO A 51 46.40 -25.06 -9.51
CA PRO A 51 46.80 -26.47 -9.49
C PRO A 51 45.58 -27.38 -9.72
N PRO A 52 45.70 -28.46 -10.51
CA PRO A 52 44.65 -29.46 -10.66
C PRO A 52 44.23 -30.07 -9.31
N PRO A 53 42.96 -30.45 -9.12
CA PRO A 53 42.52 -31.09 -7.89
C PRO A 53 43.18 -32.46 -7.72
N HIS A 54 43.83 -32.67 -6.58
CA HIS A 54 44.38 -33.98 -6.21
C HIS A 54 43.26 -34.96 -5.82
N PRO A 55 43.36 -36.25 -6.18
CA PRO A 55 42.40 -37.29 -5.78
C PRO A 55 42.09 -37.42 -4.27
N ASN A 56 42.95 -36.86 -3.39
CA ASN A 56 42.83 -36.99 -1.94
C ASN A 56 42.00 -35.87 -1.31
N PHE A 57 41.56 -34.87 -2.07
CA PHE A 57 40.75 -33.75 -1.56
C PHE A 57 39.25 -34.09 -1.40
N GLY A 58 38.86 -35.33 -1.69
CA GLY A 58 37.49 -35.80 -1.60
C GLY A 58 36.67 -35.51 -2.85
N SER A 59 35.36 -35.77 -2.78
CA SER A 59 34.43 -35.55 -3.89
C SER A 59 34.17 -34.08 -4.16
N ASP A 60 33.88 -33.76 -5.42
CA ASP A 60 33.43 -32.45 -5.87
C ASP A 60 32.23 -31.94 -5.09
N ARG A 61 32.20 -30.63 -4.82
CA ARG A 61 31.13 -29.96 -4.08
C ARG A 61 30.80 -28.63 -4.72
N ILE A 62 29.50 -28.31 -4.73
CA ILE A 62 29.03 -26.99 -5.12
C ILE A 62 29.39 -25.99 -4.02
N ILE A 63 30.14 -24.95 -4.38
CA ILE A 63 30.59 -23.91 -3.46
C ILE A 63 29.99 -22.55 -3.82
N TRP A 64 29.48 -21.86 -2.81
CA TRP A 64 28.97 -20.50 -2.90
C TRP A 64 30.11 -19.50 -2.72
N THR A 65 30.52 -18.84 -3.81
CA THR A 65 31.68 -17.94 -3.84
C THR A 65 31.54 -16.70 -2.94
N GLN A 66 30.32 -16.35 -2.53
CA GLN A 66 30.05 -15.19 -1.67
C GLN A 66 29.99 -15.56 -0.17
N SER A 67 30.55 -16.72 0.21
CA SER A 67 30.76 -17.11 1.60
C SER A 67 32.16 -17.66 1.78
N ALA A 68 32.84 -17.23 2.84
CA ALA A 68 34.17 -17.74 3.20
C ALA A 68 34.16 -19.24 3.53
N SER A 69 33.02 -19.77 4.01
CA SER A 69 32.85 -21.22 4.25
C SER A 69 32.46 -22.01 3.00
N GLY A 70 32.20 -21.34 1.86
CA GLY A 70 31.66 -21.95 0.65
C GLY A 70 30.20 -22.44 0.78
N VAL A 71 29.58 -22.34 1.96
CA VAL A 71 28.18 -22.76 2.17
C VAL A 71 27.21 -21.69 1.72
N PHE A 72 26.24 -22.10 0.90
CA PHE A 72 25.14 -21.22 0.48
C PHE A 72 24.22 -20.90 1.66
N SER A 73 23.84 -19.63 1.78
CA SER A 73 22.71 -19.23 2.61
C SER A 73 21.92 -18.11 1.95
N VAL A 74 20.61 -18.08 2.19
CA VAL A 74 19.73 -16.99 1.74
C VAL A 74 20.26 -15.63 2.23
N ARG A 75 20.83 -15.59 3.44
CA ARG A 75 21.46 -14.39 4.00
C ARG A 75 22.64 -13.91 3.14
N SER A 76 23.61 -14.78 2.85
CA SER A 76 24.78 -14.42 2.02
C SER A 76 24.39 -14.01 0.60
N ALA A 77 23.39 -14.68 0.01
CA ALA A 77 22.87 -14.34 -1.31
C ALA A 77 22.17 -12.98 -1.31
N TYR A 78 21.32 -12.71 -0.29
CA TYR A 78 20.66 -11.42 -0.14
C TYR A 78 21.66 -10.27 0.00
N TRP A 79 22.69 -10.42 0.85
CA TRP A 79 23.71 -9.39 1.02
C TRP A 79 24.47 -9.13 -0.27
N TYR A 80 24.93 -10.18 -0.97
CA TYR A 80 25.60 -10.02 -2.27
C TYR A 80 24.74 -9.27 -3.31
N LEU A 81 23.45 -9.62 -3.38
CA LEU A 81 22.51 -8.95 -4.28
C LEU A 81 22.22 -7.49 -3.88
N LYS A 82 22.43 -7.14 -2.61
CA LYS A 82 22.05 -5.84 -2.05
C LYS A 82 23.20 -4.89 -1.75
N GLU A 83 24.43 -5.38 -1.67
CA GLU A 83 25.64 -4.66 -1.25
C GLU A 83 25.84 -3.33 -2.00
N ASN A 84 25.50 -3.28 -3.29
CA ASN A 84 25.61 -2.08 -4.12
C ASN A 84 24.28 -1.36 -4.40
N SER A 85 23.18 -1.85 -3.84
CA SER A 85 21.84 -1.30 -4.10
C SER A 85 21.29 -0.44 -2.96
N TRP A 86 21.92 -0.50 -1.79
CA TRP A 86 21.52 0.24 -0.61
C TRP A 86 22.66 1.16 -0.18
N ASN A 87 22.53 2.44 -0.49
CA ASN A 87 23.42 3.47 0.04
C ASN A 87 22.78 4.06 1.31
N PRO A 88 23.26 3.72 2.52
CA PRO A 88 22.73 4.29 3.77
C PRO A 88 22.84 5.81 3.85
N GLN A 89 23.70 6.44 3.03
CA GLN A 89 23.87 7.90 2.97
C GLN A 89 22.78 8.60 2.16
N GLU A 90 21.94 7.86 1.43
CA GLU A 90 20.81 8.44 0.70
C GLU A 90 19.66 8.77 1.67
N ASP A 91 19.73 9.95 2.26
CA ASP A 91 18.78 10.43 3.27
C ASP A 91 17.38 10.77 2.74
N TYR A 92 17.10 10.57 1.45
CA TYR A 92 15.82 10.89 0.82
C TYR A 92 14.64 10.13 1.45
N TRP A 93 14.86 8.91 1.96
CA TRP A 93 13.80 8.19 2.70
C TRP A 93 13.38 8.98 3.94
N LYS A 94 14.31 9.63 4.66
CA LYS A 94 13.98 10.43 5.86
C LYS A 94 12.99 11.55 5.54
N ILE A 95 13.02 12.13 4.33
CA ILE A 95 12.06 13.15 3.89
C ILE A 95 10.64 12.56 3.87
N VAL A 96 10.48 11.38 3.30
CA VAL A 96 9.19 10.67 3.26
C VAL A 96 8.70 10.36 4.67
N TRP A 97 9.58 9.89 5.57
CA TRP A 97 9.18 9.53 6.93
C TRP A 97 8.93 10.74 7.85
N LYS A 98 9.47 11.91 7.53
CA LYS A 98 9.13 13.19 8.19
C LYS A 98 7.76 13.73 7.81
N TYR A 99 7.10 13.18 6.78
CA TYR A 99 5.77 13.59 6.36
C TYR A 99 4.74 13.43 7.49
N ARG A 100 4.01 14.51 7.80
CA ARG A 100 3.07 14.61 8.94
C ARG A 100 1.61 14.30 8.60
N GLY A 101 1.33 13.73 7.42
CA GLY A 101 -0.03 13.34 7.02
C GLY A 101 -0.32 11.84 7.19
N PRO A 102 -1.36 11.33 6.50
CA PRO A 102 -1.79 9.93 6.62
C PRO A 102 -0.69 8.91 6.30
N GLN A 103 -0.62 7.81 7.05
CA GLN A 103 0.35 6.73 6.80
C GLN A 103 0.24 6.15 5.38
N ARG A 104 -0.98 6.03 4.84
CA ARG A 104 -1.19 5.58 3.46
C ARG A 104 -0.56 6.51 2.41
N VAL A 105 -0.55 7.81 2.68
CA VAL A 105 0.08 8.81 1.82
C VAL A 105 1.58 8.73 1.97
N ARG A 106 2.10 8.48 3.18
CA ARG A 106 3.52 8.22 3.42
C ARG A 106 4.03 7.02 2.63
N VAL A 107 3.31 5.89 2.64
CA VAL A 107 3.65 4.70 1.86
C VAL A 107 3.57 4.99 0.35
N PHE A 108 2.54 5.73 -0.09
CA PHE A 108 2.44 6.17 -1.47
C PHE A 108 3.65 7.02 -1.90
N LEU A 109 4.04 8.01 -1.09
CA LEU A 109 5.22 8.83 -1.34
C LEU A 109 6.46 7.93 -1.43
N TRP A 110 6.66 7.01 -0.49
CA TRP A 110 7.78 6.06 -0.55
C TRP A 110 7.81 5.28 -1.88
N LEU A 111 6.67 4.77 -2.34
CA LEU A 111 6.57 4.10 -3.65
C LEU A 111 6.88 5.03 -4.83
N ALA A 112 6.42 6.29 -4.76
CA ALA A 112 6.71 7.31 -5.77
C ALA A 112 8.22 7.61 -5.83
N PHE A 113 8.87 7.88 -4.69
CA PHE A 113 10.31 8.15 -4.62
C PHE A 113 11.17 6.98 -5.14
N ASN A 114 10.70 5.75 -4.99
CA ASN A 114 11.38 4.56 -5.52
C ASN A 114 11.00 4.22 -6.98
N GLN A 115 10.24 5.09 -7.66
CA GLN A 115 9.72 4.89 -9.02
C GLN A 115 8.98 3.56 -9.19
N LYS A 116 8.23 3.15 -8.15
CA LYS A 116 7.50 1.88 -8.13
C LYS A 116 6.02 2.01 -8.49
N LEU A 117 5.54 3.22 -8.76
CA LEU A 117 4.17 3.44 -9.24
C LEU A 117 4.03 2.96 -10.68
N LEU A 118 2.87 2.35 -10.98
CA LEU A 118 2.63 1.69 -12.26
C LEU A 118 2.12 2.68 -13.32
N THR A 119 2.99 3.60 -13.74
CA THR A 119 2.75 4.52 -14.87
C THR A 119 2.78 3.77 -16.21
N ASN A 120 2.30 4.36 -17.30
CA ASN A 120 2.36 3.68 -18.61
C ASN A 120 3.81 3.47 -19.08
N SER A 121 4.76 4.34 -18.74
CA SER A 121 6.19 4.08 -18.98
C SER A 121 6.68 2.82 -18.26
N GLU A 122 6.30 2.63 -16.98
CA GLU A 122 6.63 1.42 -16.21
C GLU A 122 5.89 0.18 -16.70
N ARG A 123 4.65 0.32 -17.18
CA ARG A 123 3.90 -0.80 -17.80
C ARG A 123 4.54 -1.24 -19.10
N ALA A 124 4.98 -0.29 -19.93
CA ALA A 124 5.68 -0.57 -21.17
C ALA A 124 7.03 -1.23 -20.91
N ARG A 125 7.82 -0.70 -19.96
CA ARG A 125 9.09 -1.29 -19.56
C ARG A 125 8.96 -2.74 -19.05
N ARG A 126 7.81 -3.11 -18.48
CA ARG A 126 7.50 -4.46 -17.98
C ARG A 126 6.82 -5.37 -19.01
N GLY A 127 6.58 -4.89 -20.23
CA GLY A 127 5.86 -5.64 -21.27
C GLY A 127 4.37 -5.85 -20.98
N ILE A 128 3.77 -5.09 -20.06
CA ILE A 128 2.34 -5.19 -19.69
C ILE A 128 1.46 -4.38 -20.66
N TYR A 129 2.01 -3.33 -21.25
CA TYR A 129 1.30 -2.42 -22.14
C TYR A 129 2.22 -1.93 -23.26
N HIS A 130 1.68 -1.67 -24.44
CA HIS A 130 2.50 -1.38 -25.63
C HIS A 130 2.76 0.12 -25.83
N CYS A 131 2.02 1.00 -25.14
CA CYS A 131 2.14 2.44 -25.32
C CYS A 131 2.55 3.12 -24.02
N SER A 132 3.54 4.01 -24.07
CA SER A 132 3.98 4.77 -22.90
C SER A 132 3.27 6.12 -22.75
N SER A 133 2.37 6.49 -23.66
CA SER A 133 1.70 7.80 -23.66
C SER A 133 0.74 7.98 -22.48
N CYS A 134 0.54 9.23 -22.07
CA CYS A 134 -0.40 9.57 -21.02
C CYS A 134 -1.84 9.46 -21.51
N SER A 135 -2.65 8.70 -20.78
CA SER A 135 -4.07 8.53 -21.12
C SER A 135 -4.90 9.79 -20.86
N ILE A 136 -4.37 10.77 -20.12
CA ILE A 136 -5.07 12.02 -19.80
C ILE A 136 -4.79 13.11 -20.84
N CYS A 137 -3.51 13.44 -21.10
CA CYS A 137 -3.16 14.49 -22.06
C CYS A 137 -2.95 13.98 -23.50
N GLY A 138 -2.74 12.67 -23.67
CA GLY A 138 -2.68 12.02 -24.97
C GLY A 138 -1.40 12.23 -25.79
N HIS A 139 -0.44 13.04 -25.35
CA HIS A 139 0.74 13.40 -26.16
C HIS A 139 2.09 13.05 -25.53
N ASP A 140 2.24 13.16 -24.21
CA ASP A 140 3.53 12.94 -23.55
C ASP A 140 3.71 11.52 -23.03
N ILE A 141 4.96 11.12 -22.81
CA ILE A 141 5.28 9.88 -22.09
C ILE A 141 4.80 10.01 -20.65
N GLU A 142 3.99 9.05 -20.22
CA GLU A 142 3.48 8.97 -18.86
C GLU A 142 4.52 8.34 -17.93
N ASP A 143 5.48 9.16 -17.50
CA ASP A 143 6.34 8.84 -16.37
C ASP A 143 5.82 9.44 -15.05
N LEU A 144 6.52 9.16 -13.96
CA LEU A 144 6.10 9.62 -12.64
C LEU A 144 6.03 11.16 -12.55
N VAL A 145 7.00 11.83 -13.14
CA VAL A 145 7.13 13.29 -13.07
C VAL A 145 6.02 13.93 -13.91
N HIS A 146 5.76 13.39 -15.08
CA HIS A 146 4.64 13.78 -15.90
C HIS A 146 3.31 13.64 -15.16
N VAL A 147 3.00 12.46 -14.62
CA VAL A 147 1.71 12.22 -13.94
C VAL A 147 1.50 13.16 -12.75
N LEU A 148 2.55 13.42 -11.97
CA LEU A 148 2.42 14.17 -10.72
C LEU A 148 2.63 15.68 -10.88
N ARG A 149 3.26 16.16 -11.96
CA ARG A 149 3.67 17.55 -12.11
C ARG A 149 3.43 18.11 -13.52
N ASP A 150 3.96 17.47 -14.56
CA ASP A 150 4.04 18.10 -15.89
C ASP A 150 2.77 17.94 -16.72
N CYS A 151 1.94 16.92 -16.43
CA CYS A 151 0.66 16.72 -17.09
C CYS A 151 -0.24 17.95 -16.91
N PRO A 152 -0.89 18.48 -17.98
CA PRO A 152 -1.79 19.63 -17.87
C PRO A 152 -2.82 19.51 -16.74
N SER A 153 -3.40 18.31 -16.57
CA SER A 153 -4.34 18.04 -15.47
C SER A 153 -3.70 18.17 -14.07
N ALA A 154 -2.44 17.81 -13.91
CA ALA A 154 -1.70 18.00 -12.67
C ALA A 154 -1.29 19.47 -12.48
N GLN A 155 -0.87 20.16 -13.55
CA GLN A 155 -0.54 21.58 -13.51
C GLN A 155 -1.72 22.43 -13.06
N ASP A 156 -2.93 22.14 -13.54
CA ASP A 156 -4.15 22.85 -13.14
C ASP A 156 -4.40 22.75 -11.64
N VAL A 157 -4.10 21.60 -11.03
CA VAL A 157 -4.16 21.42 -9.58
C VAL A 157 -3.11 22.30 -8.90
N TRP A 158 -1.85 22.26 -9.34
CA TRP A 158 -0.74 23.02 -8.74
C TRP A 158 -0.84 24.53 -8.88
N ARG A 159 -1.59 25.04 -9.86
CA ARG A 159 -1.82 26.48 -10.09
C ARG A 159 -2.84 27.10 -9.12
N LEU A 160 -3.62 26.29 -8.41
CA LEU A 160 -4.62 26.79 -7.46
C LEU A 160 -3.98 27.22 -6.14
N ASP A 161 -4.64 28.16 -5.45
CA ASP A 161 -4.14 28.68 -4.18
C ASP A 161 -4.30 27.65 -3.04
N TYR A 162 -3.22 27.46 -2.29
CA TYR A 162 -3.14 26.58 -1.13
C TYR A 162 -3.06 27.45 0.12
N SER A 163 -4.20 27.74 0.74
CA SER A 163 -4.24 28.47 2.01
C SER A 163 -3.35 27.77 3.05
N LEU A 164 -2.24 28.43 3.42
CA LEU A 164 -1.23 28.11 4.45
C LEU A 164 -1.29 26.67 5.00
N MET A 165 -0.45 25.76 4.47
CA MET A 165 0.21 24.62 5.16
C MET A 165 0.83 23.59 4.18
N TRP A 166 1.93 23.97 3.51
CA TRP A 166 2.57 23.16 2.46
C TRP A 166 3.08 21.77 2.90
N SER A 167 3.52 21.60 4.15
CA SER A 167 4.20 20.38 4.61
C SER A 167 3.32 19.12 4.64
N CYS A 168 2.01 19.27 4.90
CA CYS A 168 1.04 18.18 4.84
C CYS A 168 0.33 18.12 3.48
N LEU A 169 0.04 19.29 2.89
CA LEU A 169 -0.73 19.41 1.65
C LEU A 169 0.00 18.83 0.45
N PHE A 170 1.33 19.01 0.34
CA PHE A 170 2.10 18.47 -0.77
C PHE A 170 1.87 16.95 -0.96
N GLY A 171 2.00 16.17 0.11
CA GLY A 171 1.78 14.73 0.04
C GLY A 171 0.33 14.34 -0.29
N LEU A 172 -0.65 15.09 0.24
CA LEU A 172 -2.06 14.85 -0.02
C LEU A 172 -2.43 15.14 -1.47
N VAL A 173 -2.01 16.31 -1.98
CA VAL A 173 -2.28 16.75 -3.35
C VAL A 173 -1.64 15.78 -4.34
N THR A 174 -0.36 15.44 -4.14
CA THR A 174 0.36 14.47 -4.97
C THR A 174 -0.36 13.11 -5.00
N TRP A 175 -0.80 12.63 -3.84
CA TRP A 175 -1.57 11.39 -3.74
C TRP A 175 -2.93 11.48 -4.44
N ARG A 176 -3.61 12.63 -4.36
CA ARG A 176 -4.90 12.83 -5.02
C ARG A 176 -4.77 12.96 -6.53
N ILE A 177 -3.74 13.61 -7.06
CA ILE A 177 -3.44 13.64 -8.50
C ILE A 177 -3.30 12.20 -9.01
N TRP A 178 -2.50 11.38 -8.33
CA TRP A 178 -2.35 9.95 -8.66
C TRP A 178 -3.67 9.18 -8.61
N LYS A 179 -4.48 9.42 -7.57
CA LYS A 179 -5.80 8.78 -7.44
C LYS A 179 -6.76 9.24 -8.54
N ASN A 180 -6.75 10.51 -8.92
CA ASN A 180 -7.58 11.06 -9.99
C ASN A 180 -7.23 10.42 -11.33
N ARG A 181 -5.93 10.30 -11.65
CA ARG A 181 -5.45 9.58 -12.84
C ARG A 181 -5.95 8.14 -12.90
N ASN A 182 -5.85 7.41 -11.80
CA ASN A 182 -6.32 6.02 -11.77
C ASN A 182 -7.85 5.93 -11.87
N LEU A 183 -8.57 6.87 -11.28
CA LEU A 183 -10.02 6.91 -11.39
C LEU A 183 -10.46 7.14 -12.84
N PHE A 184 -9.77 8.04 -13.55
CA PHE A 184 -10.02 8.28 -14.96
C PHE A 184 -9.74 7.03 -15.81
N ILE A 185 -8.62 6.34 -15.57
CA ILE A 185 -8.23 5.19 -16.38
C ILE A 185 -9.11 3.96 -16.16
N PHE A 186 -9.49 3.69 -14.90
CA PHE A 186 -10.24 2.47 -14.58
C PHE A 186 -11.75 2.67 -14.56
N GLN A 187 -12.22 3.92 -14.44
CA GLN A 187 -13.65 4.22 -14.26
C GLN A 187 -14.14 5.37 -15.15
N HIS A 188 -13.27 6.01 -15.95
CA HIS A 188 -13.60 7.18 -16.76
C HIS A 188 -14.18 8.36 -15.96
N ILE A 189 -13.89 8.42 -14.65
CA ILE A 189 -14.30 9.52 -13.77
C ILE A 189 -13.07 10.40 -13.51
N SER A 190 -13.21 11.69 -13.79
CA SER A 190 -12.19 12.71 -13.52
C SER A 190 -12.74 13.78 -12.59
N TRP A 191 -12.00 14.11 -11.55
CA TRP A 191 -12.26 15.25 -10.69
C TRP A 191 -11.58 16.49 -11.25
N THR A 192 -12.23 17.64 -11.10
CA THR A 192 -11.67 18.94 -11.42
C THR A 192 -10.52 19.30 -10.48
N ALA A 193 -9.64 20.20 -10.93
CA ALA A 193 -8.53 20.69 -10.10
C ALA A 193 -9.00 21.25 -8.76
N THR A 194 -10.11 22.00 -8.77
CA THR A 194 -10.68 22.59 -7.55
C THR A 194 -11.19 21.56 -6.56
N GLU A 195 -11.81 20.46 -7.01
CA GLU A 195 -12.27 19.38 -6.14
C GLU A 195 -11.08 18.63 -5.51
N VAL A 196 -10.04 18.37 -6.31
CA VAL A 196 -8.79 17.75 -5.84
C VAL A 196 -8.15 18.59 -4.74
N VAL A 197 -8.05 19.92 -4.93
CA VAL A 197 -7.48 20.83 -3.93
C VAL A 197 -8.38 20.95 -2.71
N LYS A 198 -9.69 21.16 -2.87
CA LYS A 198 -10.63 21.27 -1.75
C LYS A 198 -10.56 20.06 -0.84
N VAL A 199 -10.64 18.84 -1.40
CA VAL A 199 -10.56 17.60 -0.60
C VAL A 199 -9.20 17.42 0.05
N SER A 200 -8.11 17.82 -0.62
CA SER A 200 -6.76 17.79 -0.05
C SER A 200 -6.62 18.77 1.11
N CYS A 201 -7.18 19.97 1.01
CA CYS A 201 -7.22 20.97 2.08
C CYS A 201 -8.04 20.50 3.28
N CYS A 202 -9.22 19.91 3.06
CA CYS A 202 -10.03 19.34 4.15
C CYS A 202 -9.27 18.23 4.89
N TRP A 203 -8.61 17.33 4.15
CA TRP A 203 -7.74 16.31 4.73
C TRP A 203 -6.55 16.91 5.49
N GLY A 204 -5.91 17.94 4.92
CA GLY A 204 -4.78 18.62 5.54
C GLY A 204 -5.14 19.21 6.90
N ARG A 205 -6.25 19.96 6.96
CA ARG A 205 -6.76 20.57 8.20
C ARG A 205 -7.00 19.52 9.28
N HIS A 206 -7.61 18.39 8.94
CA HIS A 206 -7.86 17.31 9.91
C HIS A 206 -6.55 16.78 10.53
N TYR A 207 -5.50 16.58 9.73
CA TYR A 207 -4.23 16.06 10.26
C TYR A 207 -3.43 17.09 11.04
N THR A 208 -3.55 18.38 10.72
CA THR A 208 -2.81 19.44 11.41
C THR A 208 -3.43 19.79 12.77
N TYR A 209 -4.76 19.74 12.90
CA TYR A 209 -5.43 19.89 14.19
C TYR A 209 -5.08 18.77 15.17
N HIS A 210 -4.89 17.54 14.68
CA HIS A 210 -4.53 16.39 15.52
C HIS A 210 -3.03 16.23 15.79
N THR A 211 -2.15 16.88 15.01
CA THR A 211 -0.68 16.80 15.21
C THR A 211 -0.08 18.04 15.87
N GLY A 212 -0.90 19.05 16.18
CA GLY A 212 -0.50 20.30 16.84
C GLY A 212 -0.21 20.19 18.34
N ASP A 213 -0.42 19.04 18.99
CA ASP A 213 -0.25 18.93 20.45
C ASP A 213 0.36 17.59 20.92
N HIS A 214 1.51 17.22 20.34
CA HIS A 214 2.36 16.18 20.91
C HIS A 214 3.69 16.76 21.38
N PHE A 215 3.65 17.50 22.49
CA PHE A 215 4.72 17.45 23.48
C PHE A 215 4.14 17.14 24.86
N LYS A 216 4.49 15.94 25.35
CA LYS A 216 4.20 15.35 26.68
C LYS A 216 2.79 14.80 26.89
N SER A 217 2.54 13.60 26.37
CA SER A 217 1.75 12.62 27.14
C SER A 217 2.70 11.50 27.56
N LYS A 218 2.79 11.30 28.87
CA LYS A 218 3.57 10.23 29.51
C LYS A 218 3.15 8.88 28.92
N GLN A 219 4.12 7.99 28.75
CA GLN A 219 3.87 6.55 28.66
C GLN A 219 2.96 6.14 29.83
N GLY A 220 1.69 5.91 29.53
CA GLY A 220 0.75 5.17 30.35
C GLY A 220 0.70 3.76 29.82
N SER A 221 1.23 2.85 30.62
CA SER A 221 1.20 1.39 30.51
C SER A 221 0.11 0.79 29.63
N SER A 222 0.54 -0.14 28.77
CA SER A 222 -0.28 -1.24 28.28
C SER A 222 -1.06 -1.89 29.43
N LEU A 223 -2.37 -1.69 29.47
CA LEU A 223 -3.27 -2.54 30.22
C LEU A 223 -4.19 -3.20 29.22
N MET A 224 -3.91 -4.48 28.96
CA MET A 224 -4.93 -5.41 28.52
C MET A 224 -6.06 -5.35 29.54
N ILE A 225 -7.21 -4.80 29.15
CA ILE A 225 -8.45 -4.96 29.92
C ILE A 225 -9.23 -6.08 29.26
N ASN A 226 -8.91 -7.30 29.70
CA ASN A 226 -9.88 -8.38 29.74
C ASN A 226 -10.83 -8.08 30.90
N SER A 227 -12.08 -7.72 30.61
CA SER A 227 -13.17 -7.74 31.57
C SER A 227 -14.50 -7.89 30.83
N ALA A 228 -15.28 -8.84 31.32
CA ALA A 228 -16.42 -9.46 30.66
C ALA A 228 -17.70 -8.61 30.75
N ASP A 229 -17.78 -7.46 30.05
CA ASP A 229 -19.05 -6.90 29.52
C ASP A 229 -18.91 -5.60 28.68
N ASN A 230 -17.80 -5.43 27.94
CA ASN A 230 -17.53 -4.16 27.24
C ASN A 230 -18.28 -4.03 25.91
N TRP A 231 -19.57 -3.69 25.98
CA TRP A 231 -20.30 -3.14 24.84
C TRP A 231 -19.74 -1.76 24.47
N VAL A 232 -19.39 -1.59 23.20
CA VAL A 232 -19.01 -0.29 22.63
C VAL A 232 -20.21 0.36 21.97
N PHE A 233 -20.39 1.66 22.19
CA PHE A 233 -21.51 2.44 21.65
C PHE A 233 -21.06 3.16 20.37
N LEU A 234 -21.65 2.82 19.23
CA LEU A 234 -21.34 3.37 17.93
C LEU A 234 -22.48 4.29 17.47
N PHE A 235 -22.24 5.59 17.50
CA PHE A 235 -23.12 6.64 16.98
C PHE A 235 -22.82 6.89 15.51
N THR A 236 -23.85 6.88 14.67
CA THR A 236 -23.69 6.95 13.21
C THR A 236 -24.63 7.98 12.60
N ASP A 237 -24.13 8.71 11.62
CA ASP A 237 -24.92 9.64 10.83
C ASP A 237 -24.44 9.71 9.38
N GLY A 238 -25.39 9.90 8.47
CA GLY A 238 -25.15 10.14 7.05
C GLY A 238 -25.86 11.42 6.64
N ALA A 239 -25.13 12.33 6.01
CA ALA A 239 -25.64 13.60 5.53
C ALA A 239 -25.52 13.66 4.01
N VAL A 240 -26.56 14.19 3.34
CA VAL A 240 -26.57 14.46 1.90
C VAL A 240 -26.91 15.93 1.67
N ALA A 241 -26.07 16.62 0.91
CA ALA A 241 -26.24 18.02 0.56
C ALA A 241 -27.35 18.18 -0.49
N ARG A 242 -28.31 19.08 -0.22
CA ARG A 242 -29.52 19.25 -1.06
C ARG A 242 -29.23 19.91 -2.42
N ASP A 243 -28.16 20.68 -2.50
CA ASP A 243 -27.74 21.46 -3.67
C ASP A 243 -26.95 20.64 -4.68
N SER A 244 -26.09 19.75 -4.17
CA SER A 244 -25.09 19.02 -4.96
C SER A 244 -25.33 17.52 -5.01
N GLY A 245 -26.19 16.97 -4.15
CA GLY A 245 -26.42 15.52 -4.03
C GLY A 245 -25.26 14.76 -3.39
N TYR A 246 -24.22 15.46 -2.93
CA TYR A 246 -23.06 14.83 -2.30
C TYR A 246 -23.38 14.35 -0.89
N ALA A 247 -22.90 13.16 -0.58
CA ALA A 247 -23.10 12.45 0.67
C ALA A 247 -21.78 12.27 1.44
N ALA A 248 -21.88 12.32 2.75
CA ALA A 248 -20.80 12.04 3.67
C ALA A 248 -21.34 11.37 4.95
N THR A 249 -20.46 10.69 5.68
CA THR A 249 -20.81 9.99 6.92
C THR A 249 -19.95 10.46 8.07
N GLY A 250 -20.57 10.52 9.25
CA GLY A 250 -19.95 10.79 10.54
C GLY A 250 -20.22 9.62 11.48
N ARG A 251 -19.20 9.21 12.22
CA ARG A 251 -19.33 8.11 13.19
C ARG A 251 -18.43 8.32 14.39
N VAL A 252 -18.94 7.96 15.56
CA VAL A 252 -18.25 8.06 16.85
C VAL A 252 -18.47 6.79 17.63
N ALA A 253 -17.40 6.22 18.16
CA ALA A 253 -17.45 5.12 19.10
C ALA A 253 -17.03 5.59 20.49
N GLN A 254 -17.82 5.20 21.49
CA GLN A 254 -17.60 5.49 22.89
C GLN A 254 -17.65 4.21 23.73
N ASP A 255 -16.98 4.22 24.87
CA ASP A 255 -17.14 3.17 25.88
C ASP A 255 -18.43 3.38 26.70
N ARG A 256 -18.66 2.51 27.69
CA ARG A 256 -19.84 2.56 28.57
C ARG A 256 -19.90 3.83 29.43
N ASP A 257 -18.75 4.42 29.73
CA ASP A 257 -18.63 5.62 30.56
C ASP A 257 -18.74 6.90 29.72
N GLY A 258 -18.92 6.77 28.40
CA GLY A 258 -19.03 7.88 27.46
C GLY A 258 -17.67 8.43 27.01
N ASN A 259 -16.56 7.77 27.36
CA ASN A 259 -15.25 8.20 26.89
C ASN A 259 -15.10 7.91 25.40
N TRP A 260 -14.43 8.82 24.72
CA TRP A 260 -14.18 8.70 23.29
C TRP A 260 -13.18 7.58 22.98
N ILE A 261 -13.62 6.57 22.24
CA ILE A 261 -12.72 5.54 21.72
C ILE A 261 -12.15 6.01 20.39
N VAL A 262 -13.03 6.40 19.46
CA VAL A 262 -12.62 6.82 18.12
C VAL A 262 -13.75 7.52 17.38
N GLY A 263 -13.44 8.46 16.49
CA GLY A 263 -14.43 9.02 15.58
C GLY A 263 -13.84 9.35 14.23
N PHE A 264 -14.69 9.34 13.22
CA PHE A 264 -14.28 9.42 11.82
C PHE A 264 -15.36 10.09 10.99
N ASN A 265 -14.93 10.69 9.88
CA ASN A 265 -15.81 11.08 8.79
C ASN A 265 -15.35 10.43 7.47
N ARG A 266 -16.25 10.35 6.50
CA ARG A 266 -15.92 9.88 5.14
C ARG A 266 -16.85 10.51 4.11
N PHE A 267 -16.27 11.09 3.07
CA PHE A 267 -17.00 11.48 1.86
C PHE A 267 -17.37 10.25 1.01
N LEU A 268 -18.64 10.13 0.63
CA LEU A 268 -19.18 8.98 -0.11
C LEU A 268 -19.39 9.24 -1.62
N GLY A 269 -19.40 10.51 -2.06
CA GLY A 269 -19.84 10.84 -3.42
C GLY A 269 -21.35 11.03 -3.47
N MET A 270 -22.01 10.72 -4.59
CA MET A 270 -23.48 10.79 -4.67
C MET A 270 -24.10 9.47 -4.23
N CYS A 271 -24.99 9.51 -3.24
CA CYS A 271 -25.84 8.38 -2.86
C CYS A 271 -27.13 8.91 -2.22
N SER A 272 -28.13 8.04 -2.07
CA SER A 272 -29.36 8.41 -1.37
C SER A 272 -29.10 8.69 0.12
N PRO A 273 -29.95 9.50 0.79
CA PRO A 273 -29.88 9.68 2.23
C PRO A 273 -29.93 8.38 3.02
N PHE A 274 -30.72 7.41 2.54
CA PHE A 274 -30.79 6.07 3.11
C PHE A 274 -29.45 5.34 3.01
N GLU A 275 -28.86 5.27 1.81
CA GLU A 275 -27.54 4.63 1.62
C GLU A 275 -26.45 5.31 2.45
N ALA A 276 -26.47 6.64 2.59
CA ALA A 276 -25.51 7.35 3.42
C ALA A 276 -25.56 6.89 4.88
N LYS A 277 -26.76 6.67 5.43
CA LYS A 277 -26.95 6.15 6.79
C LYS A 277 -26.43 4.73 6.92
N VAL A 278 -26.73 3.86 5.95
CA VAL A 278 -26.25 2.47 5.95
C VAL A 278 -24.73 2.39 5.80
N TRP A 279 -24.12 3.24 4.96
CA TRP A 279 -22.67 3.35 4.84
C TRP A 279 -22.00 3.82 6.14
N ALA A 280 -22.62 4.75 6.86
CA ALA A 280 -22.12 5.23 8.15
C ALA A 280 -22.00 4.09 9.17
N ILE A 281 -23.03 3.22 9.19
CA ILE A 281 -23.06 2.01 10.03
C ILE A 281 -22.00 1.00 9.59
N LEU A 282 -21.96 0.65 8.30
CA LEU A 282 -21.01 -0.31 7.75
C LEU A 282 -19.56 0.08 8.05
N ASP A 283 -19.20 1.32 7.78
CA ASP A 283 -17.85 1.81 8.03
C ASP A 283 -17.50 1.84 9.52
N GLY A 284 -18.46 2.16 10.38
CA GLY A 284 -18.28 2.19 11.83
C GLY A 284 -18.03 0.79 12.39
N ILE A 285 -18.85 -0.17 11.98
CA ILE A 285 -18.73 -1.58 12.36
C ILE A 285 -17.36 -2.14 11.95
N LEU A 286 -16.98 -1.96 10.68
CA LEU A 286 -15.72 -2.50 10.16
C LEU A 286 -14.50 -1.95 10.90
N ILE A 287 -14.52 -0.67 11.31
CA ILE A 287 -13.42 -0.09 12.06
C ILE A 287 -13.33 -0.67 13.47
N LEU A 288 -14.48 -0.87 14.13
CA LEU A 288 -14.51 -1.43 15.48
C LEU A 288 -14.11 -2.91 15.49
N LEU A 289 -14.58 -3.70 14.53
CA LEU A 289 -14.14 -5.09 14.35
C LEU A 289 -12.62 -5.18 14.11
N ASN A 290 -12.07 -4.33 13.24
CA ASN A 290 -10.62 -4.27 13.00
C ASN A 290 -9.81 -3.86 14.25
N LYS A 291 -10.43 -3.14 15.20
CA LYS A 291 -9.83 -2.81 16.50
C LYS A 291 -10.01 -3.90 17.56
N GLY A 292 -10.68 -5.01 17.22
CA GLY A 292 -10.91 -6.15 18.10
C GLY A 292 -12.21 -6.07 18.91
N TYR A 293 -13.05 -5.05 18.70
CA TYR A 293 -14.34 -4.95 19.39
C TYR A 293 -15.38 -5.81 18.69
N LYS A 294 -15.95 -6.77 19.42
CA LYS A 294 -16.95 -7.72 18.89
C LYS A 294 -18.37 -7.48 19.41
N ARG A 295 -18.58 -6.71 20.49
CA ARG A 295 -19.90 -6.43 21.08
C ARG A 295 -20.22 -4.95 20.93
N ILE A 296 -21.10 -4.60 20.00
CA ILE A 296 -21.29 -3.21 19.56
C ILE A 296 -22.78 -2.83 19.58
N THR A 297 -23.11 -1.75 20.27
CA THR A 297 -24.44 -1.12 20.24
C THR A 297 -24.44 -0.01 19.20
N ILE A 298 -25.18 -0.18 18.12
CA ILE A 298 -25.33 0.77 17.02
C ILE A 298 -26.47 1.72 17.36
N MET A 299 -26.15 3.02 17.39
CA MET A 299 -27.05 4.13 17.63
C MET A 299 -27.25 4.90 16.33
N THR A 300 -28.50 4.95 15.85
CA THR A 300 -28.89 5.64 14.62
C THR A 300 -30.10 6.52 14.87
N ASP A 301 -30.17 7.67 14.21
CA ASP A 301 -31.32 8.59 14.24
C ASP A 301 -32.33 8.32 13.12
N ASN A 302 -32.11 7.28 12.32
CA ASN A 302 -33.01 6.83 11.28
C ASN A 302 -33.74 5.55 11.74
N LEU A 303 -35.05 5.69 11.99
CA LEU A 303 -35.90 4.60 12.48
C LEU A 303 -36.06 3.47 11.46
N GLU A 304 -36.18 3.79 10.18
CA GLU A 304 -36.30 2.82 9.08
C GLU A 304 -35.06 1.91 9.02
N VAL A 305 -33.86 2.50 9.05
CA VAL A 305 -32.59 1.76 9.09
C VAL A 305 -32.49 0.92 10.38
N ALA A 306 -32.95 1.44 11.52
CA ALA A 306 -32.94 0.69 12.77
C ALA A 306 -33.85 -0.55 12.71
N GLN A 307 -35.05 -0.41 12.14
CA GLN A 307 -36.02 -1.49 11.98
C GLN A 307 -35.50 -2.57 11.03
N ILE A 308 -35.07 -2.19 9.82
CA ILE A 308 -34.56 -3.13 8.82
C ILE A 308 -33.36 -3.93 9.34
N LEU A 309 -32.42 -3.26 10.02
CA LEU A 309 -31.25 -3.94 10.57
C LEU A 309 -31.58 -4.78 11.81
N SER A 310 -32.69 -4.52 12.52
CA SER A 310 -33.10 -5.30 13.70
C SER A 310 -33.90 -6.54 13.31
N ASP A 311 -34.76 -6.42 12.29
CA ASP A 311 -35.56 -7.52 11.77
C ASP A 311 -34.69 -8.53 11.01
N MET A 312 -33.48 -8.13 10.60
CA MET A 312 -32.46 -8.96 9.94
C MET A 312 -32.99 -9.66 8.68
N ASP A 313 -34.03 -9.08 8.07
CA ASP A 313 -34.68 -9.68 6.92
C ASP A 313 -33.79 -9.54 5.68
N LEU A 314 -33.57 -10.67 5.03
CA LEU A 314 -32.63 -10.82 3.91
C LEU A 314 -33.34 -10.74 2.56
N GLU A 315 -34.57 -10.22 2.53
CA GLU A 315 -35.24 -9.88 1.28
C GLU A 315 -34.35 -8.97 0.42
N ASP A 316 -34.26 -9.30 -0.87
CA ASP A 316 -33.34 -8.64 -1.81
C ASP A 316 -33.81 -7.21 -2.09
N SER A 317 -33.50 -6.30 -1.16
CA SER A 317 -33.76 -4.86 -1.26
C SER A 317 -33.06 -4.19 -2.45
N GLY A 318 -32.26 -4.91 -3.25
CA GLY A 318 -31.46 -4.39 -4.36
C GLY A 318 -30.24 -3.58 -3.92
N ILE A 319 -30.24 -3.02 -2.71
CA ILE A 319 -29.20 -2.13 -2.17
C ILE A 319 -27.99 -2.94 -1.69
N THR A 320 -26.89 -2.89 -2.45
CA THR A 320 -25.66 -3.67 -2.17
C THR A 320 -25.01 -3.35 -0.82
N VAL A 321 -25.03 -2.07 -0.40
CA VAL A 321 -24.47 -1.68 0.91
C VAL A 321 -25.26 -2.28 2.06
N LEU A 322 -26.60 -2.30 1.97
CA LEU A 322 -27.48 -2.89 2.98
C LEU A 322 -27.27 -4.40 3.10
N ARG A 323 -27.25 -5.10 1.96
CA ARG A 323 -26.94 -6.54 1.91
C ARG A 323 -25.58 -6.87 2.54
N ARG A 324 -24.57 -6.05 2.27
CA ARG A 324 -23.25 -6.22 2.88
C ARG A 324 -23.25 -5.98 4.39
N THR A 325 -23.96 -4.96 4.86
CA THR A 325 -24.11 -4.66 6.29
C THR A 325 -24.81 -5.80 7.02
N LEU A 326 -25.97 -6.26 6.52
CA LEU A 326 -26.71 -7.39 7.09
C LEU A 326 -25.86 -8.67 7.15
N ARG A 327 -25.10 -8.96 6.08
CA ARG A 327 -24.20 -10.12 6.05
C ARG A 327 -23.12 -10.05 7.14
N ILE A 328 -22.55 -8.88 7.40
CA ILE A 328 -21.56 -8.70 8.47
C ILE A 328 -22.22 -8.83 9.84
N LEU A 329 -23.40 -8.24 10.02
CA LEU A 329 -24.16 -8.35 11.27
C LEU A 329 -24.53 -9.81 11.59
N HIS A 330 -24.75 -10.65 10.57
CA HIS A 330 -25.06 -12.06 10.75
C HIS A 330 -23.82 -12.94 11.03
N LEU A 331 -22.66 -12.60 10.46
CA LEU A 331 -21.47 -13.46 10.50
C LEU A 331 -20.50 -13.13 11.64
N GLU A 332 -20.46 -11.87 12.08
CA GLU A 332 -19.43 -11.37 12.99
C GLU A 332 -20.09 -10.75 14.22
N GLY A 333 -19.49 -10.88 15.41
CA GLY A 333 -19.85 -10.08 16.59
C GLY A 333 -21.25 -10.30 17.20
N GLU A 334 -21.54 -9.50 18.23
CA GLU A 334 -22.86 -9.34 18.86
C GLU A 334 -23.31 -7.90 18.70
N TRP A 335 -24.57 -7.71 18.28
CA TRP A 335 -25.09 -6.40 17.91
C TRP A 335 -26.32 -6.04 18.73
N ARG A 336 -26.43 -4.75 19.05
CA ARG A 336 -27.66 -4.15 19.56
C ARG A 336 -27.95 -2.91 18.75
N ILE A 337 -29.10 -2.82 18.11
CA ILE A 337 -29.46 -1.66 17.30
C ILE A 337 -30.50 -0.86 18.08
N LYS A 338 -30.26 0.45 18.19
CA LYS A 338 -31.14 1.37 18.90
C LYS A 338 -31.35 2.62 18.07
N HIS A 339 -32.62 2.97 17.91
CA HIS A 339 -33.01 4.28 17.42
C HIS A 339 -32.84 5.32 18.53
N ILE A 340 -32.19 6.44 18.23
CA ILE A 340 -32.03 7.58 19.13
C ILE A 340 -32.57 8.86 18.47
N PRO A 341 -33.22 9.77 19.23
CA PRO A 341 -33.66 11.03 18.65
C PRO A 341 -32.46 11.90 18.22
N ARG A 342 -32.64 12.68 17.16
CA ARG A 342 -31.57 13.44 16.49
C ARG A 342 -30.79 14.40 17.40
N ASN A 343 -31.44 14.93 18.44
CA ASN A 343 -30.81 15.77 19.46
C ASN A 343 -29.74 15.02 20.30
N GLN A 344 -29.80 13.69 20.35
CA GLN A 344 -28.81 12.86 21.03
C GLN A 344 -27.70 12.38 20.08
N ASN A 345 -27.85 12.57 18.76
CA ASN A 345 -26.88 12.16 17.74
C ASN A 345 -26.10 13.33 17.11
N LEU A 346 -26.06 14.49 17.79
CA LEU A 346 -25.52 15.73 17.24
C LEU A 346 -24.03 15.64 16.85
N VAL A 347 -23.26 14.79 17.55
CA VAL A 347 -21.83 14.65 17.28
C VAL A 347 -21.59 13.94 15.95
N ALA A 348 -22.30 12.83 15.70
CA ALA A 348 -22.20 12.13 14.42
C ALA A 348 -22.77 13.00 13.28
N ASP A 349 -23.88 13.72 13.50
CA ASP A 349 -24.46 14.65 12.51
C ASP A 349 -23.52 15.80 12.13
N ARG A 350 -22.83 16.39 13.12
CA ARG A 350 -21.80 17.40 12.83
C ARG A 350 -20.62 16.80 12.09
N LEU A 351 -20.15 15.61 12.47
CA LEU A 351 -19.05 14.92 11.79
C LEU A 351 -19.38 14.56 10.34
N ALA A 352 -20.64 14.22 10.04
CA ALA A 352 -21.10 13.91 8.69
C ALA A 352 -21.15 15.16 7.79
N LYS A 353 -21.24 16.35 8.38
CA LYS A 353 -21.31 17.65 7.69
C LYS A 353 -19.97 18.39 7.63
N LEU A 354 -18.89 17.78 8.14
CA LEU A 354 -17.51 18.23 7.96
C LEU A 354 -16.99 17.87 6.57
#